data_AF-A0AAX2EDP5-F1
#
_entry.id   AF-A0AAX2EDP5-F1
#
_cell.length_a   1.000
_cell.length_b   1.000
_cell.length_c   1.000
_cell.angle_alpha   90.00
_cell.angle_beta   90.00
_cell.angle_gamma   90.00
#
_symmetry.space_group_name_H-M   'P 1'
#
loop_
_entity.id
_entity.type
_entity.pdbx_description
1 polymer ?
#
loop_
_entity_poly.entity_id
_entity_poly.type
_entity_poly.pdbx_seq_one_letter_code
_entity_poly.pdbx_strand_id
1 'polypeptide(L)'
;MKKFFVSVLVLMMVLIAFMPSHSHAESNAEHTEHSHSHEESNTEHSEHSHSEANEGEGEFTVQYIPCPGGGKHTMTPHSLGEIRQNGKVILKLGYAFQCSKCLETMVVQHNPSWGATKLGTYGTDTPGFRLRTGYVMKYPDYVGYNSSLRNRGWDSYIWY
;
A
#
# COMPACT_ATOMS: atom_id res chain seq x y z
N MET A 1 33.26 12.61 35.35
CA MET A 1 32.78 11.84 34.17
C MET A 1 32.63 10.34 34.41
N LYS A 2 33.54 9.65 35.13
CA LYS A 2 33.43 8.19 35.39
C LYS A 2 32.14 7.74 36.11
N LYS A 3 31.57 8.56 37.01
CA LYS A 3 30.36 8.21 37.77
C LYS A 3 29.06 8.22 36.94
N PHE A 4 29.03 8.99 35.85
CA PHE A 4 27.87 9.04 34.94
C PHE A 4 27.78 7.78 34.07
N PHE A 5 28.93 7.24 33.66
CA PHE A 5 28.98 6.04 32.83
C PHE A 5 28.44 4.80 33.55
N VAL A 6 28.71 4.66 34.85
CA VAL A 6 28.24 3.51 35.64
C VAL A 6 26.71 3.54 35.80
N SER A 7 26.12 4.72 35.96
CA SER A 7 24.66 4.86 36.12
C SER A 7 23.88 4.47 34.86
N VAL A 8 24.37 4.85 33.68
CA VAL A 8 23.74 4.52 32.39
C VAL A 8 23.81 3.01 32.11
N LEU A 9 24.92 2.36 32.49
CA LEU A 9 25.12 0.93 32.26
C LEU A 9 24.20 0.07 33.13
N VAL A 10 23.96 0.47 34.39
CA VAL A 10 23.00 -0.21 35.28
C VAL A 10 21.57 -0.04 34.78
N LEU A 11 21.19 1.14 34.29
CA LEU A 11 19.85 1.39 33.75
C LEU A 11 19.55 0.53 32.50
N MET A 12 20.53 0.36 31.61
CA MET A 12 20.41 -0.49 30.42
C MET A 12 20.21 -1.98 30.78
N MET A 13 20.87 -2.49 31.81
CA MET A 13 20.70 -3.89 32.22
C MET A 13 19.31 -4.18 32.80
N VAL A 14 18.70 -3.21 33.49
CA VAL A 14 17.33 -3.37 34.03
C VAL A 14 16.29 -3.43 32.91
N LEU A 15 16.47 -2.68 31.81
CA LEU A 15 15.50 -2.65 30.71
C LEU A 15 15.44 -3.97 29.91
N ILE A 16 16.52 -4.74 29.86
CA ILE A 16 16.56 -6.05 29.17
C ILE A 16 15.76 -7.11 29.96
N ALA A 17 15.65 -6.98 31.28
CA ALA A 17 14.91 -7.93 32.13
C ALA A 17 13.38 -7.85 31.99
N PHE A 18 12.84 -6.80 31.38
CA PHE A 18 11.39 -6.60 31.22
C PHE A 18 10.88 -6.86 29.80
N MET A 19 11.69 -7.45 28.91
CA MET A 19 11.19 -7.86 27.60
C MET A 19 10.43 -9.19 27.70
N PRO A 20 9.12 -9.24 27.40
CA PRO A 20 8.38 -10.49 27.36
C PRO A 20 8.83 -11.32 26.15
N SER A 21 9.55 -12.41 26.43
CA SER A 21 9.91 -13.45 25.47
C SER A 21 8.65 -14.14 24.96
N HIS A 22 8.15 -13.74 23.78
CA HIS A 22 7.12 -14.50 23.08
C HIS A 22 7.83 -15.62 22.31
N SER A 23 7.95 -16.76 22.97
CA SER A 23 8.33 -18.03 22.36
C SER A 23 7.13 -18.96 22.53
N HIS A 24 6.44 -19.30 21.44
CA HIS A 24 5.78 -20.60 21.32
C HIS A 24 5.55 -20.93 19.85
N ALA A 25 5.91 -22.17 19.53
CA ALA A 25 5.87 -22.84 18.25
C ALA A 25 4.61 -23.72 18.11
N GLU A 26 4.30 -24.05 16.84
CA GLU A 26 3.67 -25.27 16.30
C GLU A 26 2.35 -25.82 16.88
N SER A 27 1.37 -26.12 16.02
CA SER A 27 1.22 -27.45 15.39
C SER A 27 -0.11 -27.61 14.62
N ASN A 28 -0.18 -28.71 13.87
CA ASN A 28 -1.00 -29.01 12.70
C ASN A 28 -2.49 -29.35 12.89
N ALA A 29 -3.18 -29.30 11.74
CA ALA A 29 -4.21 -30.19 11.21
C ALA A 29 -5.63 -30.13 11.79
N GLU A 30 -6.58 -29.75 10.93
CA GLU A 30 -7.72 -30.62 10.67
C GLU A 30 -8.27 -30.44 9.25
N HIS A 31 -8.52 -31.59 8.63
CA HIS A 31 -9.07 -31.80 7.30
C HIS A 31 -10.59 -31.78 7.44
N THR A 32 -11.31 -31.01 6.64
CA THR A 32 -12.74 -31.29 6.40
C THR A 32 -13.02 -31.13 4.93
N GLU A 33 -13.13 -32.28 4.27
CA GLU A 33 -13.69 -32.41 2.93
C GLU A 33 -15.17 -32.05 2.99
N HIS A 34 -15.60 -31.11 2.15
CA HIS A 34 -16.97 -31.07 1.68
C HIS A 34 -16.96 -30.89 0.17
N SER A 35 -17.10 -32.02 -0.52
CA SER A 35 -17.49 -32.10 -1.91
C SER A 35 -18.91 -31.54 -2.07
N HIS A 36 -19.07 -30.55 -2.95
CA HIS A 36 -20.32 -30.38 -3.69
C HIS A 36 -19.98 -30.04 -5.13
N SER A 37 -20.32 -31.01 -5.98
CA SER A 37 -20.32 -31.02 -7.43
C SER A 37 -21.43 -30.15 -8.03
N HIS A 38 -21.28 -29.85 -9.33
CA HIS A 38 -22.21 -29.22 -10.28
C HIS A 38 -22.30 -27.68 -10.17
N GLU A 39 -22.15 -26.89 -11.22
CA GLU A 39 -22.43 -27.11 -12.65
C GLU A 39 -21.59 -26.16 -13.52
N GLU A 40 -21.17 -26.66 -14.69
CA GLU A 40 -20.65 -25.87 -15.79
C GLU A 40 -21.70 -24.87 -16.29
N SER A 41 -21.31 -23.61 -16.42
CA SER A 41 -22.01 -22.63 -17.22
C SER A 41 -20.97 -21.88 -18.03
N ASN A 42 -20.83 -22.29 -19.29
CA ASN A 42 -20.14 -21.55 -20.32
C ASN A 42 -20.84 -20.21 -20.50
N THR A 43 -20.15 -19.11 -20.19
CA THR A 43 -20.53 -17.81 -20.74
C THR A 43 -19.35 -17.26 -21.50
N GLU A 44 -19.58 -17.19 -22.80
CA GLU A 44 -18.67 -16.77 -23.84
C GLU A 44 -18.14 -15.36 -23.62
N HIS A 45 -16.91 -15.19 -24.12
CA HIS A 45 -16.27 -13.93 -24.43
C HIS A 45 -17.23 -13.03 -25.23
N SER A 46 -17.49 -11.82 -24.73
CA SER A 46 -17.99 -10.74 -25.56
C SER A 46 -17.21 -9.48 -25.24
N GLU A 47 -16.16 -9.29 -26.03
CA GLU A 47 -15.57 -7.98 -26.28
C GLU A 47 -16.65 -7.10 -26.95
N HIS A 48 -17.13 -6.11 -26.22
CA HIS A 48 -17.82 -4.98 -26.83
C HIS A 48 -17.34 -3.68 -26.20
N SER A 49 -16.17 -3.26 -26.66
CA SER A 49 -15.73 -1.87 -26.66
C SER A 49 -16.63 -1.07 -27.58
N HIS A 50 -17.69 -0.46 -27.04
CA HIS A 50 -18.33 0.70 -27.67
C HIS A 50 -17.81 1.96 -27.00
N SER A 51 -16.85 2.60 -27.65
CA SER A 51 -16.55 4.01 -27.46
C SER A 51 -17.58 4.81 -28.25
N GLU A 52 -18.66 5.24 -27.60
CA GLU A 52 -19.50 6.32 -28.12
C GLU A 52 -18.87 7.65 -27.70
N ALA A 53 -18.25 8.32 -28.67
CA ALA A 53 -17.81 9.70 -28.53
C ALA A 53 -19.05 10.60 -28.51
N ASN A 54 -19.48 11.04 -27.33
CA ASN A 54 -20.37 12.19 -27.19
C ASN A 54 -19.56 13.38 -26.69
N GLU A 55 -19.40 14.35 -27.58
CA GLU A 55 -18.91 15.68 -27.31
C GLU A 55 -19.96 16.45 -26.49
N GLY A 56 -19.63 16.78 -25.23
CA GLY A 56 -20.47 17.65 -24.40
C GLY A 56 -20.22 17.40 -22.92
N GLU A 57 -19.52 18.32 -22.28
CA GLU A 57 -19.35 18.39 -20.82
C GLU A 57 -18.78 17.11 -20.18
N GLY A 58 -17.47 16.93 -20.31
CA GLY A 58 -16.74 15.71 -19.95
C GLY A 58 -17.01 15.20 -18.53
N GLU A 59 -18.03 14.35 -18.41
CA GLU A 59 -18.19 13.42 -17.32
C GLU A 59 -17.01 12.44 -17.38
N PHE A 60 -15.97 12.73 -16.60
CA PHE A 60 -14.84 11.83 -16.44
C PHE A 60 -15.37 10.53 -15.79
N THR A 61 -15.67 9.55 -16.63
CA THR A 61 -16.06 8.21 -16.20
C THR A 61 -14.85 7.59 -15.51
N VAL A 62 -14.88 7.60 -14.19
CA VAL A 62 -13.77 7.09 -13.40
C VAL A 62 -13.73 5.58 -13.52
N GLN A 63 -12.70 5.11 -14.19
CA GLN A 63 -12.33 3.72 -14.25
C GLN A 63 -11.86 3.29 -12.87
N TYR A 64 -12.67 2.49 -12.18
CA TYR A 64 -12.19 1.65 -11.10
C TYR A 64 -10.92 0.93 -11.58
N ILE A 65 -9.83 1.03 -10.84
CA ILE A 65 -8.57 0.35 -11.19
C ILE A 65 -8.53 -0.93 -10.35
N PRO A 66 -8.89 -2.09 -10.93
CA PRO A 66 -8.85 -3.34 -10.18
C PRO A 66 -7.41 -3.70 -9.84
N CYS A 67 -7.21 -4.20 -8.62
CA CYS A 67 -6.00 -4.93 -8.32
C CYS A 67 -5.93 -6.16 -9.25
N PRO A 68 -4.78 -6.45 -9.89
CA PRO A 68 -4.61 -7.66 -10.70
C PRO A 68 -4.92 -8.97 -9.93
N GLY A 69 -4.75 -8.97 -8.61
CA GLY A 69 -5.16 -10.06 -7.72
C GLY A 69 -6.65 -10.04 -7.33
N GLY A 70 -7.47 -9.26 -8.03
CA GLY A 70 -8.90 -9.06 -7.78
C GLY A 70 -9.22 -8.08 -6.66
N GLY A 71 -10.31 -7.33 -6.84
CA GLY A 71 -10.82 -6.38 -5.85
C GLY A 71 -9.97 -5.11 -5.73
N LYS A 72 -10.09 -4.44 -4.58
CA LYS A 72 -9.39 -3.18 -4.26
C LYS A 72 -7.93 -3.43 -3.87
N HIS A 73 -7.11 -2.39 -3.98
CA HIS A 73 -5.74 -2.34 -3.50
C HIS A 73 -5.73 -2.20 -1.98
N THR A 74 -5.42 -3.27 -1.25
CA THR A 74 -5.24 -3.25 0.20
C THR A 74 -3.85 -2.71 0.54
N MET A 75 -3.77 -1.42 0.88
CA MET A 75 -2.52 -0.69 1.07
C MET A 75 -1.99 -0.86 2.50
N THR A 76 -0.83 -1.50 2.62
CA THR A 76 -0.10 -1.70 3.89
C THR A 76 0.95 -0.61 4.09
N PRO A 77 1.10 -0.01 5.29
CA PRO A 77 2.07 1.06 5.53
C PRO A 77 3.50 0.52 5.70
N HIS A 78 4.50 1.26 5.20
CA HIS A 78 5.92 0.89 5.20
C HIS A 78 6.84 2.04 5.65
N SER A 79 6.44 2.85 6.62
CA SER A 79 7.21 4.02 7.11
C SER A 79 7.35 5.14 6.06
N LEU A 80 8.45 5.89 6.08
CA LEU A 80 8.67 7.07 5.25
C LEU A 80 9.04 6.71 3.80
N GLY A 81 8.63 7.57 2.88
CA GLY A 81 8.95 7.47 1.46
C GLY A 81 9.59 8.74 0.89
N GLU A 82 10.26 8.57 -0.23
CA GLU A 82 10.79 9.66 -1.05
C GLU A 82 10.50 9.39 -2.53
N ILE A 83 10.07 10.41 -3.26
CA ILE A 83 9.87 10.34 -4.72
C ILE A 83 11.00 11.11 -5.38
N ARG A 84 11.68 10.44 -6.31
CA ARG A 84 12.62 11.09 -7.24
C ARG A 84 12.15 10.88 -8.66
N GLN A 85 12.31 11.90 -9.49
CA GLN A 85 12.08 11.82 -10.92
C GLN A 85 13.19 12.58 -11.63
N ASN A 86 13.83 11.96 -12.62
CA ASN A 86 14.93 12.55 -13.39
C ASN A 86 16.06 13.13 -12.50
N GLY A 87 16.42 12.40 -11.44
CA GLY A 87 17.46 12.79 -10.49
C GLY A 87 17.08 13.89 -9.49
N LYS A 88 15.87 14.45 -9.58
CA LYS A 88 15.36 15.48 -8.67
C LYS A 88 14.44 14.89 -7.62
N VAL A 89 14.52 15.38 -6.38
CA VAL A 89 13.58 15.03 -5.31
C VAL A 89 12.29 15.80 -5.54
N ILE A 90 11.19 15.07 -5.72
CA ILE A 90 9.85 15.64 -5.93
C ILE A 90 9.08 15.72 -4.61
N LEU A 91 9.19 14.67 -3.79
CA LEU A 91 8.62 14.61 -2.46
C LEU A 91 9.64 13.98 -1.51
N LYS A 92 9.94 14.67 -0.41
CA LYS A 92 10.79 14.19 0.67
C LYS A 92 9.92 13.93 1.90
N LEU A 93 10.20 12.86 2.65
CA LEU A 93 9.47 12.49 3.89
C LEU A 93 7.96 12.28 3.66
N GLY A 94 7.59 11.64 2.55
CA GLY A 94 6.24 11.11 2.36
C GLY A 94 5.99 9.85 3.19
N TYR A 95 4.84 9.23 3.00
CA TYR A 95 4.45 7.97 3.61
C TYR A 95 4.38 6.90 2.52
N ALA A 96 5.09 5.79 2.73
CA ALA A 96 5.13 4.68 1.79
C ALA A 96 4.03 3.67 2.13
N PHE A 97 3.29 3.25 1.12
CA PHE A 97 2.28 2.21 1.19
C PHE A 97 2.50 1.20 0.08
N GLN A 98 2.19 -0.07 0.33
CA GLN A 98 2.25 -1.11 -0.69
C GLN A 98 1.02 -2.00 -0.63
N CYS A 99 0.42 -2.26 -1.78
CA CYS A 99 -0.65 -3.21 -1.95
C CYS A 99 -0.17 -4.62 -1.55
N SER A 100 -0.90 -5.27 -0.65
CA SER A 100 -0.54 -6.59 -0.11
C SER A 100 -0.60 -7.72 -1.15
N LYS A 101 -1.28 -7.49 -2.28
CA LYS A 101 -1.51 -8.46 -3.36
C LYS A 101 -0.60 -8.23 -4.57
N CYS A 102 -0.73 -7.08 -5.24
CA CYS A 102 -0.04 -6.81 -6.51
C CYS A 102 1.30 -6.07 -6.37
N LEU A 103 1.73 -5.77 -5.14
CA LEU A 103 2.98 -5.05 -4.84
C LEU A 103 3.05 -3.61 -5.35
N GLU A 104 1.97 -3.08 -5.93
CA GLU A 104 1.86 -1.67 -6.30
C GLU A 104 2.12 -0.82 -5.06
N THR A 105 3.06 0.10 -5.21
CA THR A 105 3.62 0.92 -4.14
C THR A 105 3.28 2.36 -4.42
N MET A 106 2.82 3.05 -3.39
CA MET A 106 2.52 4.47 -3.45
C MET A 106 3.29 5.20 -2.37
N VAL A 107 3.89 6.34 -2.74
CA VAL A 107 4.42 7.28 -1.77
C VAL A 107 3.54 8.52 -1.82
N VAL A 108 3.02 8.95 -0.68
CA VAL A 108 2.04 10.05 -0.58
C VAL A 108 2.52 11.10 0.42
N GLN A 109 2.20 12.37 0.18
CA GLN A 109 2.59 13.47 1.08
C GLN A 109 1.75 13.49 2.37
N HIS A 110 0.46 13.16 2.26
CA HIS A 110 -0.47 13.14 3.38
C HIS A 110 -0.98 11.73 3.60
N ASN A 111 -0.90 11.24 4.84
CA ASN A 111 -1.25 9.87 5.20
C ASN A 111 -2.79 9.67 5.27
N PRO A 112 -3.39 8.88 4.36
CA PRO A 112 -4.83 8.61 4.36
C PRO A 112 -5.30 7.75 5.53
N SER A 113 -4.45 6.85 6.06
CA SER A 113 -4.83 6.01 7.20
C SER A 113 -4.95 6.79 8.51
N TRP A 114 -4.46 8.03 8.54
CA TRP A 114 -4.67 8.98 9.65
C TRP A 114 -5.83 9.96 9.39
N GLY A 115 -6.70 9.65 8.43
CA GLY A 115 -7.87 10.47 8.12
C GLY A 115 -7.58 11.67 7.22
N ALA A 116 -6.42 11.72 6.56
CA ALA A 116 -6.19 12.74 5.53
C ALA A 116 -7.20 12.58 4.40
N THR A 117 -7.79 13.69 3.96
CA THR A 117 -8.81 13.72 2.90
C THR A 117 -8.23 13.94 1.51
N LYS A 118 -6.89 13.91 1.36
CA LYS A 118 -6.14 14.11 0.11
C LYS A 118 -4.78 13.43 0.22
N LEU A 119 -4.12 13.12 -0.89
CA LEU A 119 -2.75 12.62 -0.88
C LEU A 119 -1.68 13.71 -0.94
N GLY A 120 -2.02 14.89 -1.49
CA GLY A 120 -1.01 15.88 -1.88
C GLY A 120 -0.21 15.38 -3.08
N THR A 121 1.08 15.69 -3.13
CA THR A 121 1.98 15.06 -4.10
C THR A 121 2.09 13.57 -3.82
N TYR A 122 1.98 12.75 -4.86
CA TYR A 122 2.13 11.30 -4.75
C TYR A 122 2.84 10.73 -5.98
N GLY A 123 3.33 9.50 -5.83
CA GLY A 123 3.89 8.72 -6.92
C GLY A 123 3.55 7.25 -6.75
N THR A 124 3.50 6.53 -7.86
CA THR A 124 3.22 5.10 -7.93
C THR A 124 4.33 4.37 -8.66
N ASP A 125 4.56 3.12 -8.27
CA ASP A 125 5.58 2.22 -8.84
C ASP A 125 5.20 0.78 -8.46
N THR A 126 5.55 -0.20 -9.29
CA THR A 126 5.47 -1.64 -8.94
C THR A 126 6.88 -2.24 -8.87
N PRO A 127 7.58 -2.14 -7.73
CA PRO A 127 8.99 -2.49 -7.62
C PRO A 127 9.31 -4.00 -7.81
N GLY A 128 8.31 -4.87 -7.87
CA GLY A 128 8.49 -6.32 -8.01
C GLY A 128 8.96 -7.03 -6.74
N PHE A 129 9.07 -6.34 -5.61
CA PHE A 129 9.42 -6.92 -4.30
C PHE A 129 8.57 -6.34 -3.16
N ARG A 130 8.46 -7.11 -2.07
CA ARG A 130 7.76 -6.66 -0.86
C ARG A 130 8.61 -5.66 -0.10
N LEU A 131 8.06 -4.49 0.21
CA LEU A 131 8.70 -3.52 1.09
C LEU A 131 8.82 -4.12 2.51
N ARG A 132 9.95 -3.82 3.15
CA ARG A 132 10.19 -4.15 4.58
C ARG A 132 10.24 -2.92 5.47
N THR A 133 10.46 -1.76 4.87
CA THR A 133 10.68 -0.46 5.52
C THR A 133 10.41 0.65 4.50
N GLY A 134 10.85 1.87 4.81
CA GLY A 134 10.72 3.02 3.95
C GLY A 134 11.23 2.81 2.52
N TYR A 135 10.72 3.61 1.60
CA TYR A 135 10.93 3.42 0.17
C TYR A 135 11.38 4.69 -0.56
N VAL A 136 12.46 4.58 -1.34
CA VAL A 136 12.91 5.64 -2.25
C VAL A 136 12.51 5.23 -3.66
N MET A 137 11.42 5.81 -4.15
CA MET A 137 10.88 5.61 -5.50
C MET A 137 11.73 6.39 -6.50
N LYS A 138 12.70 5.72 -7.12
CA LYS A 138 13.66 6.34 -8.06
C LYS A 138 13.12 6.50 -9.48
N TYR A 139 12.26 5.56 -9.89
CA TYR A 139 11.71 5.45 -11.23
C TYR A 139 10.19 5.29 -11.13
N PRO A 140 9.47 6.33 -10.66
CA PRO A 140 8.03 6.26 -10.56
C PRO A 140 7.42 6.02 -11.95
N ASP A 141 6.47 5.07 -12.03
CA ASP A 141 5.62 4.88 -13.20
C ASP A 141 4.77 6.12 -13.45
N TYR A 142 4.32 6.76 -12.36
CA TYR A 142 3.56 7.99 -12.39
C TYR A 142 3.85 8.87 -11.18
N VAL A 143 3.81 10.19 -11.38
CA VAL A 143 3.88 11.20 -10.34
C VAL A 143 2.77 12.21 -10.58
N GLY A 144 2.00 12.52 -9.53
CA GLY A 144 0.89 13.45 -9.64
C GLY A 144 0.58 14.18 -8.36
N TYR A 145 -0.49 14.97 -8.41
CA TYR A 145 -1.03 15.68 -7.27
C TYR A 145 -2.51 15.34 -7.09
N ASN A 146 -2.91 15.06 -5.86
CA ASN A 146 -4.29 14.85 -5.48
C ASN A 146 -4.71 15.85 -4.39
N SER A 147 -5.75 16.64 -4.67
CA SER A 147 -6.33 17.61 -3.75
C SER A 147 -7.48 17.04 -2.91
N SER A 148 -7.99 15.85 -3.24
CA SER A 148 -9.17 15.27 -2.61
C SER A 148 -9.27 13.77 -2.90
N LEU A 149 -9.37 12.94 -1.85
CA LEU A 149 -9.74 11.52 -1.90
C LEU A 149 -11.23 11.32 -2.15
N ARG A 150 -12.04 12.38 -2.03
CA ARG A 150 -13.46 12.33 -2.43
C ARG A 150 -13.64 12.39 -3.95
N ASN A 151 -12.62 12.83 -4.67
CA ASN A 151 -12.64 12.81 -6.13
C ASN A 151 -12.40 11.38 -6.59
N ARG A 152 -13.32 10.89 -7.42
CA ARG A 152 -13.43 9.50 -7.88
C ARG A 152 -12.07 8.95 -8.39
N GLY A 153 -11.73 7.72 -8.02
CA GLY A 153 -10.53 6.97 -8.46
C GLY A 153 -9.76 6.34 -7.29
N TRP A 154 -9.76 7.03 -6.15
CA TRP A 154 -9.14 6.57 -4.90
C TRP A 154 -9.95 5.52 -4.15
N ASP A 155 -11.21 5.31 -4.55
CA ASP A 155 -12.08 4.26 -4.01
C ASP A 155 -11.55 2.85 -4.31
N SER A 156 -10.63 2.72 -5.27
CA SER A 156 -9.91 1.49 -5.58
C SER A 156 -8.90 1.10 -4.50
N TYR A 157 -8.60 1.98 -3.53
CA TYR A 157 -7.59 1.78 -2.49
C TYR A 157 -8.21 1.73 -1.10
N ILE A 158 -7.76 0.79 -0.28
CA ILE A 158 -8.12 0.67 1.14
C ILE A 158 -6.85 0.92 1.95
N TRP A 159 -6.89 1.90 2.85
CA TRP A 159 -5.75 2.36 3.63
C TRP A 159 -5.81 1.84 5.07
N TYR A 160 -4.72 1.27 5.57
CA TYR A 160 -4.57 0.74 6.93
C TYR A 160 -3.49 1.48 7.73
#